data_AF-A0A921K4J9-F1
#
_entry.id   AF-A0A921K4J9-F1
#
_cell.length_a   1.000
_cell.length_b   1.000
_cell.length_c   1.000
_cell.angle_alpha   90.00
_cell.angle_beta   90.00
_cell.angle_gamma   90.00
#
_symmetry.space_group_name_H-M   'P 1'
#
loop_
_entity.id
_entity.type
_entity.pdbx_description
1 polymer ?
#
loop_
_entity_poly.entity_id
_entity_poly.type
_entity_poly.pdbx_seq_one_letter_code
_entity_poly.pdbx_strand_id
1 'polypeptide(L)'
;GRMDLNAALGSTKEINDQLFTATGDLTDIYGIKVVRVNVDELLPSPEIQRAMDKQLTADREKTAAIAKAEGEARTIEMTTKAKNDALVATAKANAEAVKTQADADAYRVQKMQDALAKAGEGYFRNQSLDSFNQLAQGPNNLIVVGKDEMTDLGKVPALKKVWDESGSQDDAE
;
A
#
# COMPACT_ATOMS: atom_id res chain seq x y z
N GLY A 1 32.40 5.33 -34.83
CA GLY A 1 31.44 5.95 -35.75
C GLY A 1 30.38 4.93 -36.11
N ARG A 2 29.10 5.24 -35.93
CA ARG A 2 27.95 4.35 -36.24
C ARG A 2 27.38 4.63 -37.65
N MET A 3 28.24 5.04 -38.59
CA MET A 3 27.87 5.51 -39.93
C MET A 3 28.53 4.64 -41.03
N ASP A 4 28.80 3.37 -40.76
CA ASP A 4 29.80 2.60 -41.51
C ASP A 4 29.25 1.40 -42.32
N LEU A 5 27.95 1.35 -42.59
CA LEU A 5 27.40 0.29 -43.45
C LEU A 5 26.20 0.73 -44.28
N ASN A 6 25.30 1.54 -43.71
CA ASN A 6 24.20 2.15 -44.47
C ASN A 6 24.69 3.20 -45.48
N ALA A 7 25.85 3.80 -45.25
CA ALA A 7 26.50 4.67 -46.23
C ALA A 7 27.08 3.87 -47.42
N ALA A 8 27.47 2.60 -47.22
CA ALA A 8 28.04 1.75 -48.28
C ALA A 8 27.01 1.33 -49.34
N LEU A 9 25.72 1.20 -48.96
CA LEU A 9 24.64 0.88 -49.89
C LEU A 9 24.17 2.11 -50.69
N GLY A 10 24.36 3.33 -50.16
CA GLY A 10 24.17 4.58 -50.91
C GLY A 10 25.40 4.97 -51.73
N SER A 11 26.59 4.48 -51.35
CA SER A 11 27.85 4.87 -51.98
C SER A 11 28.11 4.16 -53.30
N THR A 12 27.43 3.06 -53.66
CA THR A 12 27.69 2.40 -54.96
C THR A 12 27.47 3.36 -56.13
N LYS A 13 26.43 4.21 -56.06
CA LYS A 13 26.19 5.24 -57.08
C LYS A 13 27.29 6.32 -57.06
N GLU A 14 27.62 6.81 -55.87
CA GLU A 14 28.59 7.89 -55.70
C GLU A 14 30.02 7.45 -56.08
N ILE A 15 30.39 6.20 -55.76
CA ILE A 15 31.64 5.56 -56.15
C ILE A 15 31.66 5.33 -57.67
N ASN A 16 30.56 4.84 -58.25
CA ASN A 16 30.48 4.66 -59.71
C ASN A 16 30.63 6.00 -60.44
N ASP A 17 30.02 7.08 -59.94
CA ASP A 17 30.10 8.43 -60.52
C ASP A 17 31.53 9.01 -60.38
N GLN A 18 32.18 8.83 -59.23
CA GLN A 18 33.58 9.23 -59.01
C GLN A 18 34.55 8.45 -59.92
N LEU A 19 34.36 7.14 -60.04
CA LEU A 19 35.20 6.29 -60.92
C LEU A 19 34.94 6.60 -62.41
N PHE A 20 33.70 6.88 -62.79
CA PHE A 20 33.35 7.29 -64.14
C PHE A 20 34.07 8.59 -64.53
N THR A 21 34.06 9.59 -63.64
CA THR A 21 34.73 10.87 -63.86
C THR A 21 36.25 10.70 -63.95
N ALA A 22 36.86 10.03 -62.96
CA ALA A 22 38.30 9.84 -62.92
C ALA A 22 38.83 9.00 -64.10
N THR A 23 38.09 7.98 -64.52
CA THR A 23 38.46 7.14 -65.67
C THR A 23 38.21 7.86 -67.00
N GLY A 24 37.12 8.64 -67.11
CA GLY A 24 36.84 9.48 -68.27
C GLY A 24 37.96 10.47 -68.57
N ASP A 25 38.36 11.25 -67.56
CA ASP A 25 39.42 12.27 -67.68
C ASP A 25 40.76 11.66 -68.15
N LEU A 26 41.10 10.45 -67.68
CA LEU A 26 42.31 9.74 -68.08
C LEU A 26 42.21 9.13 -69.49
N THR A 27 41.04 8.65 -69.89
CA THR A 27 40.84 7.94 -71.16
C THR A 27 40.59 8.87 -72.35
N ASP A 28 40.16 10.10 -72.09
CA ASP A 28 40.01 11.15 -73.11
C ASP A 28 41.34 11.48 -73.81
N ILE A 29 42.47 11.42 -73.10
CA ILE A 29 43.81 11.62 -73.66
C ILE A 29 44.13 10.57 -74.74
N TYR A 30 43.57 9.36 -74.61
CA TYR A 30 43.76 8.23 -75.51
C TYR A 30 42.63 8.09 -76.55
N GLY A 31 41.66 9.01 -76.56
CA GLY A 31 40.53 8.99 -77.50
C GLY A 31 39.50 7.88 -77.24
N ILE A 32 39.47 7.31 -76.03
CA ILE A 32 38.54 6.25 -75.64
C ILE A 32 37.44 6.84 -74.77
N LYS A 33 36.17 6.69 -75.17
CA LYS A 33 35.02 7.21 -74.41
C LYS A 33 34.41 6.13 -73.51
N VAL A 34 34.43 6.34 -72.20
CA VAL A 34 33.80 5.45 -71.20
C VAL A 34 32.29 5.65 -71.20
N VAL A 35 31.52 4.56 -71.30
CA VAL A 35 30.05 4.59 -71.38
C VAL A 35 29.37 4.32 -70.03
N ARG A 36 29.98 3.46 -69.19
CA ARG A 36 29.48 3.13 -67.84
C ARG A 36 30.58 2.46 -67.02
N VAL A 37 30.65 2.78 -65.73
CA VAL A 37 31.44 2.04 -64.73
C VAL A 37 30.48 1.42 -63.72
N ASN A 38 30.65 0.14 -63.42
CA ASN A 38 29.93 -0.56 -62.36
C ASN A 38 30.95 -1.22 -61.44
N VAL A 39 30.88 -0.92 -60.15
CA VAL A 39 31.60 -1.66 -59.11
C VAL A 39 30.87 -2.97 -58.82
N ASP A 40 31.61 -4.07 -58.85
CA ASP A 40 31.14 -5.40 -58.47
C ASP A 40 31.13 -5.58 -56.94
N GLU A 41 30.59 -6.68 -56.43
CA GLU A 41 30.44 -6.93 -55.00
C GLU A 41 31.79 -6.98 -54.26
N LEU A 42 32.01 -6.02 -53.37
CA LEU A 42 33.16 -5.99 -52.47
C LEU A 42 32.87 -6.85 -51.24
N LEU A 43 33.28 -8.12 -51.30
CA LEU A 43 33.17 -9.03 -50.15
C LEU A 43 34.23 -8.67 -49.10
N PRO A 44 33.83 -8.26 -47.88
CA PRO A 44 34.80 -8.00 -46.81
C PRO A 44 35.54 -9.28 -46.45
N SER A 45 36.81 -9.16 -46.06
CA SER A 45 37.61 -10.33 -45.66
C SER A 45 36.97 -11.04 -44.44
N PRO A 46 37.11 -12.37 -44.33
CA PRO A 46 36.47 -13.14 -43.26
C PRO A 46 36.90 -12.72 -41.85
N GLU A 47 38.08 -12.11 -41.69
CA GLU A 47 38.55 -11.57 -40.41
C GLU A 47 37.76 -10.32 -39.99
N ILE A 48 37.48 -9.42 -40.94
CA ILE A 48 36.69 -8.20 -40.70
C ILE A 48 35.24 -8.57 -40.37
N GLN A 49 34.67 -9.56 -41.07
CA GLN A 49 33.32 -10.06 -40.78
C GLN A 49 33.22 -10.57 -39.34
N ARG A 50 34.17 -11.39 -38.88
CA ARG A 50 34.22 -11.88 -37.49
C ARG A 50 34.36 -10.75 -36.48
N ALA A 51 35.17 -9.74 -36.77
CA ALA A 51 35.33 -8.58 -35.90
C ALA A 51 34.02 -7.77 -35.81
N MET A 52 33.33 -7.57 -36.94
CA MET A 52 32.02 -6.91 -36.99
C MET A 52 30.96 -7.71 -36.25
N ASP A 53 30.87 -9.03 -36.45
CA ASP A 53 29.90 -9.89 -35.76
C ASP A 53 30.10 -9.85 -34.24
N LYS A 54 31.36 -9.86 -33.79
CA LYS A 54 31.70 -9.75 -32.37
C LYS A 54 31.28 -8.40 -31.79
N GLN A 55 31.53 -7.32 -32.52
CA GLN A 55 31.10 -5.98 -32.11
C GLN A 55 29.58 -5.83 -32.09
N LEU A 56 28.91 -6.34 -33.12
CA LEU A 56 27.45 -6.30 -33.22
C LEU A 56 26.78 -7.11 -32.11
N THR A 57 27.36 -8.28 -31.79
CA THR A 57 26.91 -9.10 -30.66
C THR A 57 27.08 -8.33 -29.34
N ALA A 58 28.24 -7.72 -29.10
CA ALA A 58 28.48 -6.93 -27.90
C ALA A 58 27.53 -5.71 -27.79
N ASP A 59 27.27 -5.00 -28.89
CA ASP A 59 26.33 -3.88 -28.92
C ASP A 59 24.89 -4.34 -28.67
N ARG A 60 24.50 -5.49 -29.23
CA ARG A 60 23.18 -6.10 -28.99
C ARG A 60 23.04 -6.54 -27.53
N GLU A 61 24.04 -7.22 -26.97
CA GLU A 61 24.06 -7.63 -25.57
C GLU A 61 23.98 -6.43 -24.64
N LYS A 62 24.74 -5.36 -24.91
CA LYS A 62 24.66 -4.11 -24.15
C LYS A 62 23.26 -3.50 -24.22
N THR A 63 22.68 -3.43 -25.42
CA THR A 63 21.34 -2.86 -25.62
C THR A 63 20.29 -3.71 -24.91
N ALA A 64 20.39 -5.04 -24.99
CA ALA A 64 19.50 -5.96 -24.30
C ALA A 64 19.62 -5.86 -22.77
N ALA A 65 20.84 -5.73 -22.25
CA ALA A 65 21.08 -5.55 -20.81
C ALA A 65 20.48 -4.24 -20.29
N ILE A 66 20.63 -3.14 -21.04
CA ILE A 66 20.01 -1.84 -20.71
C ILE A 66 18.48 -1.97 -20.70
N ALA A 67 17.90 -2.53 -21.78
CA ALA A 67 16.45 -2.70 -21.88
C ALA A 67 15.89 -3.57 -20.75
N LYS A 68 16.62 -4.63 -20.36
CA LYS A 68 16.25 -5.50 -19.23
C LYS A 68 16.31 -4.74 -17.91
N ALA A 69 17.39 -4.02 -17.63
CA ALA A 69 17.54 -3.22 -16.41
C ALA A 69 16.45 -2.14 -16.29
N GLU A 70 16.12 -1.47 -17.39
CA GLU A 70 15.03 -0.50 -17.44
C GLU A 70 13.65 -1.14 -17.24
N GLY A 71 13.44 -2.36 -17.75
CA GLY A 71 12.23 -3.14 -17.52
C GLY A 71 12.07 -3.54 -16.05
N GLU A 72 13.15 -4.01 -15.43
CA GLU A 72 13.19 -4.37 -14.01
C GLU A 72 12.94 -3.15 -13.11
N ALA A 73 13.61 -2.02 -13.38
CA ALA A 73 13.41 -0.77 -12.64
C ALA A 73 11.95 -0.29 -12.70
N ARG A 74 11.36 -0.27 -13.90
CA ARG A 74 9.94 0.08 -14.09
C ARG A 74 9.01 -0.87 -13.36
N THR A 75 9.30 -2.17 -13.37
CA THR A 75 8.51 -3.18 -12.66
C THR A 75 8.56 -2.96 -11.15
N ILE A 76 9.74 -2.70 -10.59
CA ILE A 76 9.93 -2.42 -9.16
C ILE A 76 9.18 -1.14 -8.77
N GLU A 77 9.28 -0.09 -9.57
CA GLU A 77 8.56 1.17 -9.32
C GLU A 77 7.04 0.96 -9.33
N MET A 78 6.50 0.31 -10.36
CA MET A 78 5.06 0.06 -10.48
C MET A 78 4.54 -0.83 -9.34
N THR A 79 5.26 -1.90 -9.00
CA THR A 79 4.86 -2.79 -7.90
C THR A 79 4.94 -2.11 -6.55
N THR A 80 5.96 -1.27 -6.31
CA THR A 80 6.09 -0.50 -5.07
C THR A 80 4.97 0.53 -4.95
N LYS A 81 4.67 1.24 -6.04
CA LYS A 81 3.56 2.19 -6.11
C LYS A 81 2.23 1.49 -5.85
N ALA A 82 1.97 0.36 -6.52
CA ALA A 82 0.75 -0.43 -6.30
C ALA A 82 0.62 -0.92 -4.84
N LYS A 83 1.72 -1.37 -4.22
CA LYS A 83 1.72 -1.76 -2.79
C LYS A 83 1.42 -0.57 -1.88
N ASN A 84 2.05 0.58 -2.11
CA ASN A 84 1.80 1.78 -1.32
C ASN A 84 0.36 2.26 -1.47
N ASP A 85 -0.15 2.30 -2.70
CA ASP A 85 -1.53 2.69 -2.99
C ASP A 85 -2.52 1.73 -2.32
N ALA A 86 -2.28 0.41 -2.39
CA ALA A 86 -3.09 -0.60 -1.71
C ALA A 86 -3.04 -0.46 -0.18
N LEU A 87 -1.87 -0.19 0.41
CA LEU A 87 -1.73 0.05 1.85
C LEU A 87 -2.50 1.30 2.29
N VAL A 88 -2.39 2.40 1.54
CA VAL A 88 -3.11 3.64 1.81
C VAL A 88 -4.61 3.43 1.66
N ALA A 89 -5.06 2.73 0.61
CA ALA A 89 -6.47 2.41 0.40
C ALA A 89 -7.02 1.55 1.55
N THR A 90 -6.28 0.53 1.97
CA THR A 90 -6.67 -0.34 3.09
C THR A 90 -6.72 0.44 4.41
N ALA A 91 -5.72 1.28 4.69
CA ALA A 91 -5.71 2.12 5.88
C ALA A 91 -6.89 3.10 5.90
N LYS A 92 -7.22 3.71 4.76
CA LYS A 92 -8.40 4.59 4.61
C LYS A 92 -9.69 3.82 4.82
N ALA A 93 -9.85 2.65 4.20
CA ALA A 93 -11.04 1.81 4.37
C ALA A 93 -11.23 1.40 5.84
N ASN A 94 -10.17 1.03 6.54
CA ASN A 94 -10.22 0.70 7.96
C ASN A 94 -10.62 1.92 8.81
N ALA A 95 -10.03 3.09 8.55
CA ALA A 95 -10.38 4.32 9.26
C ALA A 95 -11.86 4.70 9.05
N GLU A 96 -12.36 4.58 7.82
CA GLU A 96 -13.75 4.86 7.48
C GLU A 96 -14.72 3.84 8.10
N ALA A 97 -14.34 2.55 8.13
CA ALA A 97 -15.11 1.51 8.81
C ALA A 97 -15.22 1.78 10.32
N VAL A 98 -14.11 2.12 10.99
CA VAL A 98 -14.12 2.46 12.41
C VAL A 98 -14.97 3.70 12.67
N LYS A 99 -14.88 4.73 11.81
CA LYS A 99 -15.71 5.93 11.94
C LYS A 99 -17.20 5.60 11.82
N THR A 100 -17.57 4.84 10.79
CA THR A 100 -18.96 4.41 10.56
C THR A 100 -19.49 3.60 11.74
N GLN A 101 -18.65 2.73 12.31
CA GLN A 101 -19.03 1.94 13.47
C GLN A 101 -19.19 2.80 14.74
N ALA A 102 -18.29 3.75 14.96
CA ALA A 102 -18.40 4.71 16.06
C ALA A 102 -19.66 5.58 15.93
N ASP A 103 -19.99 6.03 14.72
CA ASP A 103 -21.21 6.79 14.43
C ASP A 103 -22.48 5.94 14.70
N ALA A 104 -22.46 4.66 14.31
CA ALA A 104 -23.55 3.72 14.59
C ALA A 104 -23.72 3.45 16.09
N ASP A 105 -22.63 3.29 16.85
CA ASP A 105 -22.68 3.12 18.29
C ASP A 105 -23.16 4.38 19.01
N ALA A 106 -22.70 5.57 18.59
CA ALA A 106 -23.18 6.84 19.11
C ALA A 106 -24.70 6.98 18.89
N TYR A 107 -25.19 6.66 17.69
CA TYR A 107 -26.61 6.65 17.38
C TYR A 107 -27.39 5.65 18.26
N ARG A 108 -26.85 4.44 18.45
CA ARG A 108 -27.45 3.40 19.32
C ARG A 108 -27.56 3.87 20.77
N VAL A 109 -26.50 4.46 21.31
CA VAL A 109 -26.48 5.01 22.68
C VAL A 109 -27.48 6.16 22.80
N GLN A 110 -27.53 7.08 21.84
CA GLN A 110 -28.52 8.16 21.83
C GLN A 110 -29.95 7.62 21.81
N LYS A 111 -30.26 6.63 20.94
CA LYS A 111 -31.59 6.02 20.90
C LYS A 111 -31.95 5.29 22.18
N MET A 112 -30.99 4.63 22.81
CA MET A 112 -31.19 4.00 24.11
C MET A 112 -31.44 5.06 25.20
N GLN A 113 -30.69 6.16 25.23
CA GLN A 113 -30.92 7.28 26.15
C GLN A 113 -32.28 7.93 25.94
N ASP A 114 -32.69 8.19 24.69
CA ASP A 114 -34.00 8.71 24.34
C ASP A 114 -35.13 7.76 24.80
N ALA A 115 -34.93 6.45 24.62
CA ALA A 115 -35.88 5.43 25.06
C ALA A 115 -35.96 5.36 26.59
N LEU A 116 -34.81 5.40 27.28
CA LEU A 116 -34.74 5.41 28.75
C LEU A 116 -35.34 6.67 29.36
N ALA A 117 -35.11 7.84 28.75
CA ALA A 117 -35.72 9.10 29.16
C ALA A 117 -37.26 9.08 29.04
N LYS A 118 -37.79 8.36 28.04
CA LYS A 118 -39.23 8.14 27.87
C LYS A 118 -39.80 7.01 28.73
N ALA A 119 -39.00 6.01 29.08
CA ALA A 119 -39.42 4.83 29.84
C ALA A 119 -39.54 5.07 31.36
N GLY A 120 -38.97 6.15 31.89
CA GLY A 120 -39.28 6.67 33.23
C GLY A 120 -38.81 5.82 34.41
N GLU A 121 -38.69 6.47 35.57
CA GLU A 121 -38.19 5.98 36.87
C GLU A 121 -38.58 4.55 37.30
N GLY A 122 -39.69 4.00 36.80
CA GLY A 122 -40.12 2.63 37.12
C GLY A 122 -39.26 1.54 36.47
N TYR A 123 -38.71 1.77 35.27
CA TYR A 123 -37.85 0.79 34.59
C TYR A 123 -36.51 0.61 35.31
N PHE A 124 -35.90 1.71 35.75
CA PHE A 124 -34.65 1.68 36.52
C PHE A 124 -34.82 0.98 37.87
N ARG A 125 -35.97 1.14 38.53
CA ARG A 125 -36.26 0.51 39.84
C ARG A 125 -36.43 -1.00 39.74
N ASN A 126 -37.11 -1.48 38.70
CA ASN A 126 -37.23 -2.92 38.44
C ASN A 126 -35.90 -3.52 37.97
N GLN A 127 -35.15 -2.83 37.11
CA GLN A 127 -33.82 -3.26 36.67
C GLN A 127 -32.82 -3.30 37.83
N SER A 128 -32.85 -2.31 38.74
CA SER A 128 -31.99 -2.31 39.93
C SER A 128 -32.34 -3.44 40.89
N LEU A 129 -33.62 -3.78 41.05
CA LEU A 129 -34.04 -4.93 41.85
C LEU A 129 -33.62 -6.28 41.22
N ASP A 130 -33.69 -6.40 39.89
CA ASP A 130 -33.27 -7.62 39.18
C ASP A 130 -31.74 -7.78 39.17
N SER A 131 -31.01 -6.68 38.96
CA SER A 131 -29.53 -6.64 39.09
C SER A 131 -29.10 -6.97 40.52
N PHE A 132 -29.84 -6.49 41.52
CA PHE A 132 -29.61 -6.82 42.93
C PHE A 132 -29.87 -8.31 43.23
N ASN A 133 -30.94 -8.90 42.67
CA ASN A 133 -31.20 -10.34 42.78
C ASN A 133 -30.12 -11.20 42.11
N GLN A 134 -29.62 -10.81 40.93
CA GLN A 134 -28.54 -11.54 40.25
C GLN A 134 -27.19 -11.40 40.97
N LEU A 135 -26.90 -10.23 41.54
CA LEU A 135 -25.72 -10.03 42.39
C LEU A 135 -25.82 -10.83 43.70
N ALA A 136 -27.02 -10.94 44.27
CA ALA A 136 -27.28 -11.74 45.48
C ALA A 136 -27.23 -13.26 45.24
N GLN A 137 -27.41 -13.72 44.00
CA GLN A 137 -27.35 -15.15 43.62
C GLN A 137 -25.96 -15.60 43.10
N GLY A 138 -25.00 -14.67 42.94
CA GLY A 138 -23.62 -15.01 42.58
C GLY A 138 -22.85 -15.66 43.75
N PRO A 139 -22.05 -16.72 43.52
CA PRO A 139 -21.40 -17.47 44.60
C PRO A 139 -20.29 -16.72 45.37
N ASN A 140 -19.97 -15.48 45.00
CA ASN A 140 -19.04 -14.60 45.71
C ASN A 140 -19.68 -13.22 45.95
N ASN A 141 -20.39 -13.09 47.06
CA ASN A 141 -21.08 -11.87 47.49
C ASN A 141 -20.08 -10.86 48.09
N LEU A 142 -19.35 -10.11 47.25
CA LEU A 142 -18.61 -8.92 47.68
C LEU A 142 -19.38 -7.67 47.25
N ILE A 143 -20.23 -7.16 48.13
CA ILE A 143 -20.96 -5.91 47.95
C ILE A 143 -19.94 -4.76 47.96
N VAL A 144 -19.69 -4.15 46.81
CA VAL A 144 -18.96 -2.87 46.75
C VAL A 144 -19.95 -1.76 47.01
N VAL A 145 -20.19 -1.47 48.29
CA VAL A 145 -20.92 -0.28 48.72
C VAL A 145 -20.05 0.94 48.45
N GLY A 146 -20.58 1.88 47.66
CA GLY A 146 -20.03 3.21 47.55
C GLY A 146 -19.95 3.87 48.93
N LYS A 147 -18.95 4.74 49.12
CA LYS A 147 -18.56 5.37 50.39
C LYS A 147 -19.72 6.03 51.16
N ASP A 148 -20.82 6.39 50.49
CA ASP A 148 -21.99 7.02 51.11
C ASP A 148 -22.90 6.03 51.88
N GLU A 149 -23.06 4.79 51.41
CA GLU A 149 -23.87 3.76 52.10
C GLU A 149 -23.14 3.07 53.26
N MET A 150 -21.81 3.13 53.28
CA MET A 150 -21.00 2.62 54.40
C MET A 150 -21.20 3.42 55.70
N THR A 151 -21.67 4.67 55.58
CA THR A 151 -22.02 5.54 56.71
C THR A 151 -23.25 5.05 57.47
N ASP A 152 -24.18 4.35 56.82
CA ASP A 152 -25.41 3.85 57.45
C ASP A 152 -25.20 2.50 58.15
N LEU A 153 -24.24 1.70 57.69
CA LEU A 153 -23.77 0.50 58.41
C LEU A 153 -23.03 0.84 59.71
N GLY A 154 -22.43 2.04 59.79
CA GLY A 154 -21.82 2.57 61.02
C GLY A 154 -22.81 2.92 62.15
N LYS A 155 -24.13 2.92 61.86
CA LYS A 155 -25.19 3.17 62.85
C LYS A 155 -25.77 1.89 63.46
N VAL A 156 -25.44 0.72 62.90
CA VAL A 156 -25.86 -0.58 63.44
C VAL A 156 -25.34 -0.83 64.87
N PRO A 157 -24.12 -0.42 65.26
CA PRO A 157 -23.67 -0.50 66.65
C PRO A 157 -24.41 0.47 67.59
N ALA A 158 -24.92 1.59 67.08
CA ALA A 158 -25.68 2.56 67.87
C ALA A 158 -27.11 2.04 68.15
N LEU A 159 -27.75 1.40 67.15
CA LEU A 159 -29.03 0.71 67.35
C LEU A 159 -28.90 -0.47 68.32
N LYS A 160 -27.77 -1.20 68.30
CA LYS A 160 -27.51 -2.27 69.27
C LYS A 160 -27.23 -1.75 70.69
N LYS A 161 -26.57 -0.60 70.86
CA LYS A 161 -26.40 0.04 72.17
C LYS A 161 -27.73 0.53 72.75
N VAL A 162 -28.60 1.11 71.94
CA VAL A 162 -29.95 1.52 72.38
C VAL A 162 -30.82 0.30 72.73
N TRP A 163 -30.62 -0.84 72.04
CA TRP A 163 -31.28 -2.10 72.38
C TRP A 163 -30.75 -2.69 73.70
N ASP A 164 -29.43 -2.75 73.91
CA ASP A 164 -28.82 -3.29 75.14
C ASP A 164 -29.05 -2.39 76.37
N GLU A 165 -29.12 -1.06 76.21
CA GLU A 165 -29.52 -0.15 77.32
C GLU A 165 -31.01 -0.28 77.67
N SER A 166 -31.88 -0.63 76.72
CA SER A 166 -33.32 -0.85 76.98
C SER A 166 -33.64 -2.19 77.65
N GLY A 167 -32.70 -3.14 77.65
CA GLY A 167 -32.91 -4.52 78.14
C GLY A 167 -32.43 -4.79 79.57
N SER A 168 -32.01 -3.77 80.34
CA SER A 168 -31.46 -3.96 81.69
C SER A 168 -32.24 -3.24 82.82
N GLN A 169 -33.46 -2.76 82.54
CA GLN A 169 -34.29 -2.08 83.54
C GLN A 169 -35.77 -2.46 83.39
N ASP A 170 -36.12 -3.72 83.65
CA ASP A 170 -37.50 -4.14 83.94
C ASP A 170 -37.54 -5.53 84.62
N ASP A 171 -36.90 -5.65 85.78
CA ASP A 171 -37.13 -6.74 86.76
C ASP A 171 -36.74 -6.26 88.19
N ALA A 172 -37.53 -5.35 88.77
CA ALA A 172 -37.67 -5.18 90.21
C ALA A 172 -38.90 -4.29 90.54
N GLU A 173 -39.81 -4.88 91.33
CA GLU A 173 -41.08 -4.37 91.90
C GLU A 173 -42.37 -4.52 91.08
#